data_AF-A0A3P7K9R5-F1
#
_entry.id   AF-A0A3P7K9R5-F1
#
_cell.length_a   1.000
_cell.length_b   1.000
_cell.length_c   1.000
_cell.angle_alpha   90.00
_cell.angle_beta   90.00
_cell.angle_gamma   90.00
#
_symmetry.space_group_name_H-M   'P 1'
#
loop_
_entity.id
_entity.type
_entity.pdbx_description
1 polymer ?
#
loop_
_entity_poly.entity_id
_entity_poly.type
_entity_poly.pdbx_seq_one_letter_code
_entity_poly.pdbx_strand_id
1 'polypeptide(L)' 'EKRLIQKRKTIHPEWNKDWDTGVVAGRVLQVVLLNGTTPVADATMRQQAYLA' A
#
# COMPACT_ATOMS: atom_id res chain seq x y z
N GLU A 1 -17.11 -9.60 4.60
CA GLU A 1 -15.78 -8.98 4.41
C GLU A 1 -15.58 -8.67 2.92
N LYS A 2 -15.30 -7.41 2.53
CA LYS A 2 -15.13 -7.07 1.10
C LYS A 2 -13.70 -7.43 0.67
N ARG A 3 -13.56 -8.31 -0.32
CA ARG A 3 -12.26 -8.68 -0.90
C ARG A 3 -11.56 -7.44 -1.48
N LEU A 4 -10.31 -7.21 -1.11
CA LEU A 4 -9.48 -6.18 -1.73
C LEU A 4 -9.11 -6.62 -3.15
N ILE A 5 -9.22 -5.71 -4.12
CA ILE A 5 -8.87 -5.96 -5.52
C ILE A 5 -7.80 -4.96 -5.93
N GLN A 6 -6.66 -5.46 -6.40
CA GLN A 6 -5.59 -4.64 -6.93
C GLN A 6 -5.95 -4.16 -8.36
N LYS A 7 -6.28 -2.87 -8.49
CA LYS A 7 -6.59 -2.26 -9.79
C LYS A 7 -5.37 -1.63 -10.48
N ARG A 8 -4.31 -1.32 -9.74
CA ARG A 8 -3.06 -0.73 -10.27
C ARG A 8 -1.93 -1.75 -10.19
N LYS A 9 -1.02 -1.75 -11.17
CA LYS A 9 0.21 -2.56 -11.12
C LYS A 9 1.01 -2.24 -9.86
N THR A 10 1.65 -3.26 -9.30
CA THR A 10 2.58 -3.11 -8.17
C THR A 10 3.73 -2.20 -8.57
N ILE A 11 4.13 -1.31 -7.65
CA ILE A 11 5.29 -0.44 -7.82
C ILE A 11 6.43 -0.95 -6.94
N HIS A 12 7.67 -0.74 -7.38
CA HIS A 12 8.88 -1.12 -6.64
C HIS A 12 9.71 0.15 -6.39
N PRO A 13 9.31 0.98 -5.40
CA PRO A 13 10.03 2.20 -5.09
C PRO A 13 11.42 1.88 -4.54
N GLU A 14 12.38 2.74 -4.83
CA GLU A 14 13.71 2.69 -4.23
C GLU A 14 13.67 3.19 -2.79
N TRP A 15 14.60 2.69 -1.95
CA TRP A 15 14.77 3.21 -0.60
C TRP A 15 15.16 4.69 -0.62
N ASN A 16 14.67 5.45 0.37
CA ASN A 16 14.91 6.89 0.51
C ASN A 16 14.43 7.73 -0.68
N LYS A 17 13.46 7.20 -1.45
CA LYS A 17 12.74 7.94 -2.48
C LYS A 17 11.26 8.00 -2.13
N ASP A 18 10.67 9.14 -2.43
CA ASP A 18 9.25 9.37 -2.23
C ASP A 18 8.46 8.91 -3.46
N TRP A 19 7.20 8.53 -3.25
CA TRP A 19 6.26 8.28 -4.33
C TRP A 19 4.88 8.83 -3.97
N ASP A 20 4.19 9.36 -4.97
CA ASP A 20 2.83 9.86 -4.78
C ASP A 20 1.79 8.77 -5.08
N THR A 21 0.74 8.74 -4.27
CA THR A 21 -0.46 7.94 -4.55
C THR A 21 -1.71 8.72 -4.21
N GLY A 22 -2.71 8.66 -5.09
CA GLY A 22 -3.99 9.32 -4.85
C GLY A 22 -4.69 8.76 -3.60
N VAL A 23 -5.02 9.66 -2.67
CA VAL A 23 -5.80 9.38 -1.45
C VAL A 23 -7.28 9.36 -1.84
N VAL A 24 -7.89 8.18 -1.79
CA VAL A 24 -9.29 7.96 -2.19
C VAL A 24 -9.98 7.14 -1.11
N ALA A 25 -11.18 7.55 -0.71
CA ALA A 25 -11.96 6.85 0.32
C ALA A 25 -12.13 5.36 -0.01
N GLY A 26 -11.91 4.51 1.00
CA GLY A 26 -11.96 3.05 0.87
C GLY A 26 -10.75 2.42 0.18
N ARG A 27 -9.78 3.20 -0.29
CA ARG A 27 -8.51 2.67 -0.80
C ARG A 27 -7.61 2.23 0.36
N VAL A 28 -6.89 1.15 0.11
CA VAL A 28 -5.90 0.58 1.02
C VAL A 28 -4.54 0.65 0.34
N LEU A 29 -3.52 1.02 1.10
CA LEU A 29 -2.12 0.88 0.69
C LEU A 29 -1.55 -0.36 1.36
N GLN A 30 -1.05 -1.30 0.56
CA GLN A 30 -0.32 -2.46 1.06
C GLN A 30 1.15 -2.30 0.65
N VAL A 31 2.04 -2.41 1.63
CA VAL A 31 3.49 -2.40 1.45
C VAL A 31 3.99 -3.78 1.81
N VAL A 32 4.79 -4.38 0.94
CA VAL A 32 5.42 -5.69 1.17
C VAL A 32 6.93 -5.51 1.08
N LEU A 33 7.63 -5.85 2.15
CA LEU A 33 9.08 -5.90 2.18
C LEU A 33 9.54 -7.24 1.60
N LEU A 34 10.44 -7.18 0.62
CA LEU A 34 11.03 -8.35 -0.03
C LEU A 34 12.51 -8.47 0.33
N ASN A 35 12.99 -9.70 0.53
CA ASN A 35 14.39 -10.08 0.44
C ASN A 35 14.61 -10.80 -0.89
N GLY A 36 15.16 -10.11 -1.89
CA GLY A 36 15.14 -10.58 -3.28
C GLY A 36 13.71 -10.66 -3.80
N THR A 37 13.22 -11.87 -4.07
CA THR A 37 11.83 -12.13 -4.48
C THR A 37 10.96 -12.69 -3.35
N THR A 38 11.55 -12.96 -2.18
CA THR A 38 10.85 -13.58 -1.04
C THR A 38 10.23 -12.50 -0.14
N PRO A 39 8.91 -12.51 0.09
CA PRO A 39 8.29 -11.61 1.07
C PRO A 39 8.75 -11.94 2.48
N VAL A 40 9.14 -10.91 3.23
CA VAL A 40 9.60 -11.05 4.63
C VAL A 40 8.71 -10.29 5.62
N ALA A 41 7.99 -9.27 5.18
CA ALA A 41 7.01 -8.54 6.00
C ALA A 41 5.97 -7.83 5.12
N ASP A 42 4.82 -7.53 5.70
CA ASP A 42 3.81 -6.68 5.08
C ASP A 42 3.22 -5.68 6.08
N ALA A 43 2.76 -4.56 5.55
CA ALA A 43 2.04 -3.53 6.28
C ALA A 43 0.86 -3.05 5.44
N THR A 44 -0.29 -2.91 6.09
CA THR A 44 -1.52 -2.45 5.46
C THR A 44 -1.97 -1.14 6.10
N MET A 45 -2.04 -0.07 5.31
CA MET A 45 -2.53 1.24 5.75
C MET A 45 -3.91 1.52 5.15
N ARG A 46 -4.83 1.98 5.99
CA ARG A 46 -6.18 2.40 5.61
C ARG A 46 -6.36 3.85 5.98
N GLN A 47 -6.97 4.63 5.09
CA GLN A 47 -7.37 6.00 5.43
C GLN A 47 -8.46 5.93 6.51
N GLN A 48 -8.16 6.47 7.68
CA GLN A 48 -9.16 6.72 8.71
C GLN A 48 -9.65 8.17 8.53
N ALA A 49 -10.94 8.36 8.32
CA ALA A 49 -11.51 9.70 8.36
C ALA A 49 -11.42 10.20 9.80
N TYR A 50 -10.66 11.27 10.01
CA TYR A 50 -10.75 12.01 11.27
C TYR A 50 -12.04 12.82 11.20
N LEU A 51 -13.06 12.39 11.94
CA LEU A 51 -14.20 13.25 12.27
C LEU A 51 -13.73 14.08 13.47
N ALA A 52 -13.34 15.33 13.19
CA ALA A 52 -13.13 16.35 14.22
C ALA A 52 -14.49 16.85 14.72
#